data_AF-A0A7V2VMF7-F1
#
_entry.id   AF-A0A7V2VMF7-F1
#
_cell.length_a   1.000
_cell.length_b   1.000
_cell.length_c   1.000
_cell.angle_alpha   90.00
_cell.angle_beta   90.00
_cell.angle_gamma   90.00
#
_symmetry.space_group_name_H-M   'P 1'
#
loop_
_entity.id
_entity.type
_entity.pdbx_description
1 polymer ?
#
loop_
_entity_poly.entity_id
_entity_poly.type
_entity_poly.pdbx_seq_one_letter_code
_entity_poly.pdbx_strand_id
1 'polypeptide(L)'
;MENQASIHKCYQTIYISKGGITMKKVFIVMTVLSITIMLLAGCATSESAQTPDQTAPTITAPAPGQESPDSTPAPDQETPSTDPTPATPVKSPRAESATGTLTILVTDAPSYVVENVTVHFSGVEVHKAADGTEGGGQWIEVPLAAPDGQTFDDSYQIILSETMGYVTLAQGQVPAGKYTQIRVYMESEEEIEGEETGAWVSYFPDPADPETTKRVPAKLPSETLKFVRPFEVLPAADDGEGEGAKTDIELDFDLQKSVVFTGATQSEDPKVIVKPVVKLTVTMGDGECDTDAELILENKDPDSDWAIIDEDGDEVYGNEDEQDVYGVLHYSTEGEVFCYDFQGFNLDLLDPDGDGNWSLIYYADFYEDDPQDRYTTWGGNYPGALIASGLASDGYLELEGSINLREDLEASGVDLPWPPDGNIEDYAYDGEPDNYAHAHGAKIWLVPSDYYNPETFKVTDWMPASFLFETDLITFDDTDNESEPLE
;
A
#
# COMPACT_ATOMS: atom_id res chain seq x y z
N MET A 1 -2.92 15.25 61.51
CA MET A 1 -4.01 14.55 62.21
C MET A 1 -5.24 15.41 62.03
N GLU A 2 -5.82 15.36 60.83
CA GLU A 2 -7.00 14.56 60.45
C GLU A 2 -8.29 15.34 60.76
N ASN A 3 -9.33 15.37 59.92
CA ASN A 3 -9.49 15.30 58.47
C ASN A 3 -10.99 15.57 58.22
N GLN A 4 -11.32 16.29 57.14
CA GLN A 4 -12.60 16.24 56.40
C GLN A 4 -13.92 16.62 57.12
N ALA A 5 -15.02 17.02 56.48
CA ALA A 5 -15.37 17.68 55.21
C ALA A 5 -16.92 17.77 55.27
N SER A 6 -17.54 18.90 54.90
CA SER A 6 -18.87 18.89 54.26
C SER A 6 -19.19 20.28 53.73
N ILE A 7 -18.91 20.51 52.45
CA ILE A 7 -19.44 21.65 51.70
C ILE A 7 -20.64 21.14 50.92
N HIS A 8 -21.84 21.53 51.35
CA HIS A 8 -23.08 21.37 50.60
C HIS A 8 -23.10 22.39 49.45
N LYS A 9 -22.81 21.96 48.22
CA LYS A 9 -23.11 22.73 47.01
C LYS A 9 -24.47 22.29 46.47
N CYS A 10 -25.37 23.26 46.33
CA CYS A 10 -26.64 23.15 45.63
C CYS A 10 -26.39 22.80 44.16
N TYR A 11 -26.86 21.64 43.70
CA TYR A 11 -27.18 21.42 42.30
C TYR A 11 -28.69 21.66 42.14
N GLN A 12 -29.05 22.75 41.46
CA GLN A 12 -30.40 22.91 40.92
C GLN A 12 -30.48 22.09 39.62
N THR A 13 -31.19 20.97 39.68
CA THR A 13 -31.65 20.22 38.51
C THR A 13 -32.72 21.05 37.79
N ILE A 14 -32.42 21.51 36.57
CA ILE A 14 -33.43 22.08 35.67
C ILE A 14 -34.15 20.90 35.00
N TYR A 15 -35.40 20.68 35.40
CA TYR A 15 -36.35 19.84 34.66
C TYR A 15 -36.83 20.62 33.43
N ILE A 16 -36.37 20.24 32.23
CA ILE A 16 -37.02 20.68 30.99
C ILE A 16 -38.15 19.71 30.68
N SER A 17 -39.37 20.18 30.95
CA SER A 17 -40.62 19.55 30.56
C SER A 17 -40.75 19.46 29.03
N LYS A 18 -40.93 18.25 28.50
CA LYS A 18 -41.36 17.98 27.12
C LYS A 18 -42.68 18.71 26.84
N GLY A 19 -42.61 19.78 26.05
CA GLY A 19 -43.74 20.46 25.44
C GLY A 19 -43.46 20.61 23.95
N GLY A 20 -44.20 19.85 23.13
CA GLY A 20 -44.01 19.81 21.68
C GLY A 20 -44.22 21.17 21.02
N ILE A 21 -43.24 21.58 20.21
CA ILE A 21 -43.37 22.66 19.24
C ILE A 21 -42.92 22.12 17.89
N THR A 22 -43.88 22.05 16.97
CA THR A 22 -43.72 21.64 15.57
C THR A 22 -42.96 22.72 14.81
N MET A 23 -41.69 22.45 14.48
CA MET A 23 -40.83 23.35 13.73
C MET A 23 -40.97 23.09 12.21
N LYS A 24 -42.06 23.60 11.62
CA LYS A 24 -42.13 23.85 10.17
C LYS A 24 -42.21 25.36 9.99
N LYS A 25 -41.23 25.93 9.26
CA LYS A 25 -41.12 27.33 8.76
C LYS A 25 -40.19 28.30 9.51
N VAL A 26 -38.91 27.95 9.71
CA VAL A 26 -37.85 28.94 9.99
C VAL A 26 -36.58 28.59 9.21
N PHE A 27 -36.64 28.64 7.88
CA PHE A 27 -35.47 28.50 6.99
C PHE A 27 -35.61 29.42 5.77
N ILE A 28 -35.86 30.72 6.00
CA ILE A 28 -35.79 31.77 4.98
C ILE A 28 -35.40 33.10 5.63
N VAL A 29 -34.24 33.23 6.30
CA VAL A 29 -33.65 34.55 6.63
C VAL A 29 -32.11 34.51 6.86
N MET A 30 -31.32 33.69 6.14
CA MET A 30 -29.84 33.81 6.19
C MET A 30 -29.17 33.45 4.86
N THR A 31 -29.57 34.15 3.79
CA THR A 31 -28.85 34.11 2.50
C THR A 31 -28.95 35.47 1.80
N VAL A 32 -28.57 36.54 2.52
CA VAL A 32 -28.38 37.89 1.95
C VAL A 32 -27.26 38.58 2.72
N LEU A 33 -26.02 38.06 2.63
CA LEU A 33 -24.82 38.79 3.06
C LEU A 33 -23.54 38.20 2.42
N SER A 34 -23.45 38.18 1.09
CA SER A 34 -22.20 37.79 0.40
C SER A 34 -22.14 38.28 -1.06
N ILE A 35 -22.64 39.49 -1.31
CA ILE A 35 -22.36 40.21 -2.58
C ILE A 35 -22.12 41.66 -2.21
N THR A 36 -20.85 42.07 -2.15
CA THR A 36 -20.27 43.34 -2.65
C THR A 36 -18.82 43.40 -2.15
N ILE A 37 -17.90 43.84 -3.03
CA ILE A 37 -16.46 44.13 -2.85
C ILE A 37 -15.55 43.01 -3.39
N MET A 38 -15.26 43.07 -4.69
CA MET A 38 -13.89 43.23 -5.18
C MET A 38 -13.94 43.68 -6.65
N LEU A 39 -13.64 44.96 -6.87
CA LEU A 39 -13.39 45.57 -8.16
C LEU A 39 -12.33 46.63 -7.93
N LEU A 40 -11.26 46.58 -8.73
CA LEU A 40 -10.18 47.56 -8.97
C LEU A 40 -8.81 47.27 -8.37
N ALA A 41 -7.93 46.68 -9.20
CA ALA A 41 -6.63 47.22 -9.66
C ALA A 41 -5.94 46.08 -10.46
N GLY A 42 -5.24 46.25 -11.56
CA GLY A 42 -4.78 47.42 -12.31
C GLY A 42 -3.96 46.92 -13.50
N CYS A 43 -3.97 47.67 -14.58
CA CYS A 43 -3.23 47.41 -15.82
C CYS A 43 -1.71 47.47 -15.65
N ALA A 44 -0.96 46.61 -16.35
CA ALA A 44 0.33 46.93 -16.98
C ALA A 44 0.65 45.81 -18.00
N THR A 45 0.45 46.01 -19.29
CA THR A 45 1.40 46.55 -20.29
C THR A 45 2.62 45.65 -20.55
N SER A 46 2.60 45.09 -21.75
CA SER A 46 3.63 44.37 -22.49
C SER A 46 4.98 45.10 -22.60
N GLU A 47 6.08 44.34 -22.60
CA GLU A 47 7.30 44.73 -23.31
C GLU A 47 8.04 43.49 -23.85
N SER A 48 8.31 43.49 -25.16
CA SER A 48 9.08 42.47 -25.88
C SER A 48 10.52 42.92 -26.07
N ALA A 49 11.50 42.04 -25.87
CA ALA A 49 12.85 42.05 -26.45
C ALA A 49 13.62 40.86 -25.85
N GLN A 50 14.61 40.20 -26.44
CA GLN A 50 15.23 40.14 -27.76
C GLN A 50 16.10 38.86 -27.72
N THR A 51 16.18 38.18 -28.86
CA THR A 51 17.08 37.06 -29.12
C THR A 51 18.55 37.49 -29.17
N PRO A 52 19.48 36.63 -28.70
CA PRO A 52 20.67 36.32 -29.49
C PRO A 52 20.91 34.79 -29.50
N ASP A 53 20.75 34.10 -30.63
CA ASP A 53 21.83 33.77 -31.58
C ASP A 53 23.16 33.42 -30.91
N GLN A 54 23.42 32.12 -30.70
CA GLN A 54 24.77 31.59 -30.53
C GLN A 54 24.90 30.14 -31.02
N THR A 55 25.37 30.04 -32.26
CA THR A 55 26.47 29.20 -32.78
C THR A 55 26.81 27.87 -32.06
N ALA A 56 26.56 26.77 -32.77
CA ALA A 56 27.07 25.43 -32.49
C ALA A 56 28.60 25.30 -32.64
N PRO A 57 29.24 24.39 -31.88
CA PRO A 57 30.45 23.72 -32.33
C PRO A 57 30.21 22.22 -32.58
N THR A 58 30.55 21.82 -33.80
CA THR A 58 30.79 20.44 -34.24
C THR A 58 31.90 19.78 -33.40
N ILE A 59 31.63 18.60 -32.84
CA ILE A 59 32.69 17.69 -32.35
C ILE A 59 32.60 16.36 -33.08
N THR A 60 33.78 15.87 -33.43
CA THR A 60 34.11 14.83 -34.39
C THR A 60 34.25 13.49 -33.66
N ALA A 61 33.61 12.44 -34.18
CA ALA A 61 33.78 11.06 -33.75
C ALA A 61 35.18 10.51 -34.11
N PRO A 62 35.78 9.66 -33.28
CA PRO A 62 36.77 8.69 -33.72
C PRO A 62 36.18 7.28 -33.86
N ALA A 63 36.54 6.66 -34.98
CA ALA A 63 36.21 5.30 -35.40
C ALA A 63 37.03 4.22 -34.63
N PRO A 64 36.71 2.92 -34.80
CA PRO A 64 37.04 1.85 -33.85
C PRO A 64 38.42 1.22 -34.10
N GLY A 65 39.06 0.80 -33.01
CA GLY A 65 40.34 0.08 -33.00
C GLY A 65 40.14 -1.45 -33.02
N GLN A 66 40.70 -2.07 -34.05
CA GLN A 66 40.79 -3.51 -34.33
C GLN A 66 41.71 -4.31 -33.39
N GLU A 67 41.30 -5.58 -33.20
CA GLU A 67 42.08 -6.84 -33.20
C GLU A 67 43.30 -7.06 -32.28
N SER A 68 43.23 -8.14 -31.47
CA SER A 68 44.19 -9.25 -31.60
C SER A 68 43.80 -10.51 -30.80
N PRO A 69 44.37 -11.70 -31.15
CA PRO A 69 43.68 -12.97 -31.05
C PRO A 69 44.27 -13.97 -30.03
N ASP A 70 43.48 -15.03 -29.80
CA ASP A 70 43.84 -16.45 -29.67
C ASP A 70 44.86 -16.88 -28.61
N SER A 71 44.42 -17.79 -27.73
CA SER A 71 45.29 -18.71 -26.98
C SER A 71 44.51 -19.96 -26.56
N THR A 72 44.47 -20.94 -27.47
CA THR A 72 44.18 -22.34 -27.18
C THR A 72 45.42 -23.07 -26.63
N PRO A 73 45.29 -23.89 -25.58
CA PRO A 73 45.95 -25.21 -25.55
C PRO A 73 45.01 -26.30 -25.01
N ALA A 74 44.70 -27.32 -25.80
CA ALA A 74 45.33 -28.65 -25.85
C ALA A 74 44.70 -29.70 -24.88
N PRO A 75 44.44 -30.94 -25.33
CA PRO A 75 43.63 -31.92 -24.61
C PRO A 75 44.49 -32.89 -23.77
N ASP A 76 44.12 -33.10 -22.51
CA ASP A 76 44.76 -34.10 -21.65
C ASP A 76 43.91 -35.37 -21.50
N GLN A 77 44.50 -36.44 -22.06
CA GLN A 77 44.63 -37.81 -21.56
C GLN A 77 43.44 -38.53 -20.92
N GLU A 78 42.90 -39.47 -21.71
CA GLU A 78 42.16 -40.64 -21.26
C GLU A 78 42.98 -41.50 -20.28
N THR A 79 42.42 -41.76 -19.10
CA THR A 79 42.88 -42.79 -18.16
C THR A 79 42.02 -44.05 -18.26
N PRO A 80 42.60 -45.24 -18.00
CA PRO A 80 41.94 -46.52 -18.28
C PRO A 80 40.91 -46.89 -17.21
N SER A 81 39.71 -47.25 -17.70
CA SER A 81 38.57 -47.81 -16.99
C SER A 81 38.93 -49.02 -16.11
N THR A 82 38.82 -48.86 -14.79
CA THR A 82 38.70 -49.99 -13.85
C THR A 82 37.23 -50.30 -13.60
N ASP A 83 36.86 -51.53 -13.92
CA ASP A 83 35.56 -52.18 -13.75
C ASP A 83 35.04 -52.05 -12.29
N PRO A 84 33.92 -51.36 -12.03
CA PRO A 84 33.37 -51.28 -10.69
C PRO A 84 32.46 -52.47 -10.40
N THR A 85 32.82 -53.19 -9.34
CA THR A 85 31.96 -54.08 -8.54
C THR A 85 30.51 -53.56 -8.45
N PRO A 86 29.46 -54.41 -8.57
CA PRO A 86 28.08 -53.96 -8.46
C PRO A 86 27.82 -53.39 -7.07
N ALA A 87 27.79 -52.07 -6.96
CA ALA A 87 27.39 -51.38 -5.75
C ALA A 87 25.90 -51.61 -5.54
N THR A 88 25.54 -52.07 -4.35
CA THR A 88 24.18 -52.06 -3.80
C THR A 88 23.54 -50.71 -4.10
N PRO A 89 22.30 -50.63 -4.63
CA PRO A 89 21.68 -49.36 -4.97
C PRO A 89 21.61 -48.48 -3.73
N VAL A 90 22.49 -47.48 -3.68
CA VAL A 90 22.43 -46.40 -2.69
C VAL A 90 21.17 -45.64 -3.05
N LYS A 91 20.18 -45.69 -2.16
CA LYS A 91 18.94 -44.93 -2.26
C LYS A 91 19.34 -43.45 -2.28
N SER A 92 19.38 -42.83 -3.47
CA SER A 92 19.63 -41.40 -3.58
C SER A 92 18.68 -40.68 -2.63
N PRO A 93 19.18 -39.77 -1.77
CA PRO A 93 18.31 -38.97 -0.93
C PRO A 93 17.31 -38.26 -1.86
N ARG A 94 16.02 -38.50 -1.61
CA ARG A 94 14.94 -37.78 -2.28
C ARG A 94 15.14 -36.33 -1.86
N ALA A 95 15.42 -35.43 -2.81
CA ALA A 95 15.41 -34.01 -2.52
C ALA A 95 14.05 -33.66 -1.92
N GLU A 96 14.04 -33.28 -0.65
CA GLU A 96 12.85 -32.70 -0.03
C GLU A 96 12.66 -31.34 -0.71
N SER A 97 11.46 -31.11 -1.24
CA SER A 97 11.13 -29.81 -1.80
C SER A 97 11.18 -28.80 -0.65
N ALA A 98 11.93 -27.72 -0.83
CA ALA A 98 11.93 -26.62 0.12
C ALA A 98 10.50 -26.12 0.36
N THR A 99 10.22 -25.63 1.57
CA THR A 99 8.92 -25.09 1.99
C THR A 99 9.08 -23.64 2.42
N GLY A 100 8.00 -22.87 2.37
CA GLY A 100 7.89 -21.53 2.96
C GLY A 100 6.62 -21.40 3.79
N THR A 101 6.52 -20.34 4.56
CA THR A 101 5.35 -20.03 5.39
C THR A 101 4.34 -19.26 4.57
N LEU A 102 3.12 -19.75 4.43
CA LEU A 102 2.01 -19.02 3.82
C LEU A 102 1.01 -18.61 4.90
N THR A 103 0.70 -17.32 4.98
CA THR A 103 -0.33 -16.74 5.85
C THR A 103 -1.41 -16.12 4.97
N ILE A 104 -2.67 -16.31 5.35
CA ILE A 104 -3.81 -15.70 4.67
C ILE A 104 -4.53 -14.86 5.72
N LEU A 105 -4.50 -13.55 5.51
CA LEU A 105 -5.09 -12.52 6.34
C LEU A 105 -6.44 -12.11 5.75
N VAL A 106 -7.35 -11.67 6.61
CA VAL A 106 -8.67 -11.14 6.27
C VAL A 106 -8.82 -9.79 6.95
N THR A 107 -9.31 -8.81 6.21
CA THR A 107 -9.66 -7.47 6.72
C THR A 107 -10.99 -7.02 6.12
N ASP A 108 -11.50 -5.89 6.58
CA ASP A 108 -12.72 -5.25 6.06
C ASP A 108 -12.55 -3.72 5.95
N ALA A 109 -13.18 -3.16 4.93
CA ALA A 109 -13.27 -1.72 4.72
C ALA A 109 -14.43 -1.09 5.52
N PRO A 110 -14.30 0.15 6.01
CA PRO A 110 -15.30 0.82 6.84
C PRO A 110 -16.70 0.88 6.19
N SER A 111 -17.76 0.66 7.00
CA SER A 111 -19.16 0.71 6.53
C SER A 111 -20.10 1.32 7.56
N TYR A 112 -20.95 2.26 7.12
CA TYR A 112 -21.87 3.01 7.97
C TYR A 112 -23.28 2.40 8.16
N VAL A 113 -23.64 1.31 7.47
CA VAL A 113 -25.00 0.70 7.55
C VAL A 113 -25.00 -0.71 8.11
N VAL A 114 -23.97 -1.48 7.77
CA VAL A 114 -23.75 -2.84 8.28
C VAL A 114 -22.80 -2.72 9.46
N GLU A 115 -23.21 -3.25 10.60
CA GLU A 115 -22.39 -3.27 11.82
C GLU A 115 -21.30 -4.34 11.74
N ASN A 116 -21.68 -5.54 11.28
CA ASN A 116 -20.75 -6.63 11.01
C ASN A 116 -21.38 -7.70 10.12
N VAL A 117 -20.51 -8.50 9.50
CA VAL A 117 -20.87 -9.77 8.87
C VAL A 117 -20.11 -10.90 9.53
N THR A 118 -20.84 -11.86 10.05
CA THR A 118 -20.29 -13.12 10.54
C THR A 118 -20.22 -14.13 9.41
N VAL A 119 -19.06 -14.76 9.22
CA VAL A 119 -18.85 -15.83 8.23
C VAL A 119 -18.15 -17.01 8.89
N HIS A 120 -18.66 -18.22 8.65
CA HIS A 120 -18.01 -19.47 9.07
C HIS A 120 -17.20 -20.05 7.91
N PHE A 121 -15.91 -20.28 8.15
CA PHE A 121 -14.99 -20.83 7.15
C PHE A 121 -14.74 -22.31 7.41
N SER A 122 -14.77 -23.12 6.34
CA SER A 122 -14.57 -24.56 6.43
C SER A 122 -13.21 -25.03 5.91
N GLY A 123 -12.43 -24.15 5.29
CA GLY A 123 -11.08 -24.47 4.82
C GLY A 123 -10.52 -23.49 3.81
N VAL A 124 -9.21 -23.61 3.57
CA VAL A 124 -8.50 -22.83 2.55
C VAL A 124 -7.59 -23.75 1.75
N GLU A 125 -7.56 -23.57 0.43
CA GLU A 125 -6.65 -24.29 -0.46
C GLU A 125 -5.95 -23.34 -1.43
N VAL A 126 -4.70 -23.65 -1.76
CA VAL A 126 -3.91 -22.95 -2.78
C VAL A 126 -3.48 -23.90 -3.89
N HIS A 127 -3.42 -23.39 -5.12
CA HIS A 127 -3.06 -24.19 -6.29
C HIS A 127 -1.62 -23.93 -6.73
N LYS A 128 -0.74 -24.88 -6.44
CA LYS A 128 0.66 -24.87 -6.91
C LYS A 128 0.74 -25.26 -8.38
N ALA A 129 1.40 -24.44 -9.20
CA ALA A 129 1.65 -24.75 -10.60
C ALA A 129 2.69 -25.89 -10.72
N ALA A 130 2.56 -26.75 -11.74
CA ALA A 130 3.60 -27.71 -12.07
C ALA A 130 4.74 -27.05 -12.85
N ASP A 131 5.95 -27.54 -12.62
CA ASP A 131 7.14 -27.09 -13.35
C ASP A 131 6.99 -27.39 -14.85
N GLY A 132 6.82 -26.32 -15.66
CA GLY A 132 6.90 -26.38 -17.13
C GLY A 132 5.75 -27.07 -17.86
N THR A 133 4.60 -27.33 -17.22
CA THR A 133 3.41 -27.88 -17.90
C THR A 133 2.15 -27.08 -17.58
N GLU A 134 1.61 -26.36 -18.57
CA GLU A 134 0.31 -25.69 -18.46
C GLU A 134 -0.79 -26.68 -18.06
N GLY A 135 -1.50 -26.38 -16.96
CA GLY A 135 -2.63 -27.17 -16.48
C GLY A 135 -2.29 -28.39 -15.63
N GLY A 136 -1.00 -28.70 -15.43
CA GLY A 136 -0.55 -29.58 -14.36
C GLY A 136 -0.40 -28.75 -13.08
N GLY A 137 -1.05 -29.14 -12.00
CA GLY A 137 -0.91 -28.46 -10.72
C GLY A 137 -1.58 -29.26 -9.60
N GLN A 138 -1.35 -28.84 -8.37
CA GLN A 138 -1.85 -29.52 -7.18
C GLN A 138 -2.53 -28.51 -6.25
N TRP A 139 -3.71 -28.88 -5.75
CA TRP A 139 -4.34 -28.18 -4.62
C TRP A 139 -3.71 -28.63 -3.32
N ILE A 140 -3.35 -27.65 -2.49
CA ILE A 140 -2.70 -27.83 -1.19
C ILE A 140 -3.59 -27.15 -0.17
N GLU A 141 -4.02 -27.90 0.84
CA GLU A 141 -4.78 -27.39 1.97
C GLU A 141 -3.86 -26.58 2.89
N VAL A 142 -4.28 -25.36 3.23
CA VAL A 142 -3.64 -24.50 4.22
C VAL A 142 -4.47 -24.61 5.49
N PRO A 143 -3.90 -25.06 6.62
CA PRO A 143 -4.64 -25.17 7.86
C PRO A 143 -5.26 -23.83 8.27
N LEU A 144 -6.53 -23.84 8.67
CA LEU A 144 -7.14 -22.67 9.32
C LEU A 144 -6.34 -22.33 10.58
N ALA A 145 -6.17 -21.04 10.84
CA ALA A 145 -5.43 -20.60 12.01
C ALA A 145 -6.17 -21.04 13.29
N ALA A 146 -5.38 -21.32 14.34
CA ALA A 146 -5.96 -21.73 15.61
C ALA A 146 -6.72 -20.55 16.25
N PRO A 147 -7.82 -20.81 16.97
CA PRO A 147 -8.49 -19.79 17.77
C PRO A 147 -7.52 -19.17 18.78
N ASP A 148 -7.19 -17.90 18.60
CA ASP A 148 -6.32 -17.14 19.51
C ASP A 148 -7.12 -16.30 20.54
N GLY A 149 -8.45 -16.38 20.48
CA GLY A 149 -9.37 -15.64 21.34
C GLY A 149 -9.62 -14.19 20.92
N GLN A 150 -8.93 -13.70 19.88
CA GLN A 150 -9.28 -12.45 19.20
C GLN A 150 -10.08 -12.71 17.92
N THR A 151 -9.81 -13.82 17.23
CA THR A 151 -10.30 -14.05 15.85
C THR A 151 -11.27 -15.20 15.67
N PHE A 152 -11.22 -16.25 16.51
CA PHE A 152 -12.14 -17.38 16.42
C PHE A 152 -12.62 -17.84 17.80
N ASP A 153 -13.85 -18.35 17.88
CA ASP A 153 -14.20 -19.40 18.83
C ASP A 153 -13.93 -20.78 18.20
N ASP A 154 -14.30 -21.88 18.86
CA ASP A 154 -14.08 -23.24 18.31
C ASP A 154 -14.83 -23.51 16.98
N SER A 155 -15.61 -22.56 16.45
CA SER A 155 -16.42 -22.70 15.23
C SER A 155 -15.83 -22.08 13.96
N TYR A 156 -14.59 -21.57 14.00
CA TYR A 156 -13.93 -20.91 12.85
C TYR A 156 -14.76 -19.74 12.27
N GLN A 157 -15.46 -19.03 13.15
CA GLN A 157 -16.23 -17.85 12.85
C GLN A 157 -15.32 -16.60 12.78
N ILE A 158 -15.40 -15.82 11.69
CA ILE A 158 -14.83 -14.46 11.63
C ILE A 158 -15.97 -13.44 11.64
N ILE A 159 -15.81 -12.41 12.47
CA ILE A 159 -16.72 -11.25 12.52
C ILE A 159 -16.05 -10.11 11.77
N LEU A 160 -16.41 -9.96 10.50
CA LEU A 160 -15.97 -8.85 9.66
C LEU A 160 -16.62 -7.56 10.17
N SER A 161 -15.82 -6.59 10.60
CA SER A 161 -16.25 -5.25 11.00
C SER A 161 -15.15 -4.22 10.77
N GLU A 162 -15.54 -2.96 10.73
CA GLU A 162 -14.65 -1.80 10.58
C GLU A 162 -13.53 -1.73 11.64
N THR A 163 -13.76 -2.30 12.83
CA THR A 163 -12.79 -2.26 13.93
C THR A 163 -11.96 -3.55 14.07
N MET A 164 -12.14 -4.51 13.16
CA MET A 164 -11.53 -5.83 13.28
C MET A 164 -10.01 -5.79 13.06
N GLY A 165 -9.52 -4.90 12.19
CA GLY A 165 -8.14 -4.93 11.72
C GLY A 165 -7.84 -6.21 10.92
N TYR A 166 -6.58 -6.66 10.96
CA TYR A 166 -6.15 -7.88 10.28
C TYR A 166 -6.38 -9.13 11.12
N VAL A 167 -6.94 -10.16 10.49
CA VAL A 167 -7.24 -11.46 11.10
C VAL A 167 -6.62 -12.58 10.30
N THR A 168 -5.82 -13.43 10.94
CA THR A 168 -5.26 -14.62 10.28
C THR A 168 -6.35 -15.67 10.06
N LEU A 169 -6.76 -15.88 8.80
CA LEU A 169 -7.70 -16.93 8.42
C LEU A 169 -7.05 -18.32 8.40
N ALA A 170 -5.90 -18.42 7.73
CA ALA A 170 -5.19 -19.68 7.53
C ALA A 170 -3.68 -19.45 7.55
N GLN A 171 -2.94 -20.42 8.08
CA GLN A 171 -1.48 -20.36 8.10
C GLN A 171 -0.88 -21.76 8.04
N GLY A 172 0.15 -21.95 7.24
CA GLY A 172 0.87 -23.22 7.18
C GLY A 172 2.11 -23.22 6.31
N GLN A 173 2.93 -24.26 6.48
CA GLN A 173 4.07 -24.54 5.62
C GLN A 173 3.59 -25.16 4.31
N VAL A 174 3.96 -24.56 3.18
CA VAL A 174 3.64 -25.06 1.84
C VAL A 174 4.92 -25.20 1.00
N PRO A 175 4.99 -26.12 0.03
CA PRO A 175 6.16 -26.25 -0.85
C PRO A 175 6.46 -24.95 -1.61
N ALA A 176 7.70 -24.47 -1.57
CA ALA A 176 8.12 -23.27 -2.28
C ALA A 176 7.90 -23.37 -3.80
N GLY A 177 7.64 -22.23 -4.44
CA GLY A 177 7.44 -22.07 -5.88
C GLY A 177 6.16 -21.31 -6.25
N LYS A 178 5.75 -21.41 -7.51
CA LYS A 178 4.67 -20.60 -8.08
C LYS A 178 3.28 -21.18 -7.84
N TYR A 179 2.37 -20.31 -7.47
CA TYR A 179 0.95 -20.56 -7.24
C TYR A 179 0.11 -19.69 -8.17
N THR A 180 -1.12 -20.10 -8.42
CA THR A 180 -1.98 -19.48 -9.45
C THR A 180 -3.38 -19.16 -8.98
N GLN A 181 -3.86 -19.83 -7.92
CA GLN A 181 -5.23 -19.71 -7.45
C GLN A 181 -5.30 -19.97 -5.95
N ILE A 182 -6.31 -19.35 -5.33
CA ILE A 182 -6.69 -19.55 -3.93
C ILE A 182 -8.18 -19.90 -3.91
N ARG A 183 -8.56 -20.84 -3.05
CA ARG A 183 -9.95 -21.16 -2.74
C ARG A 183 -10.19 -21.04 -1.26
N VAL A 184 -11.20 -20.27 -0.91
CA VAL A 184 -11.69 -20.15 0.45
C VAL A 184 -13.07 -20.77 0.50
N TYR A 185 -13.24 -21.75 1.39
CA TYR A 185 -14.48 -22.48 1.57
C TYR A 185 -15.23 -21.93 2.77
N MET A 186 -16.52 -21.67 2.58
CA MET A 186 -17.43 -21.18 3.61
C MET A 186 -18.48 -22.25 3.90
N GLU A 187 -18.91 -22.34 5.15
CA GLU A 187 -19.98 -23.26 5.51
C GLU A 187 -21.32 -22.82 4.89
N SER A 188 -22.10 -23.80 4.46
CA SER A 188 -23.49 -23.56 4.07
C SER A 188 -24.34 -23.27 5.30
N GLU A 189 -25.39 -22.47 5.14
CA GLU A 189 -26.41 -22.26 6.17
C GLU A 189 -27.06 -23.61 6.54
N GLU A 190 -26.73 -24.13 7.72
CA GLU A 190 -27.45 -25.22 8.37
C GLU A 190 -27.99 -24.74 9.71
N GLU A 191 -29.31 -24.81 9.87
CA GLU A 191 -29.95 -24.59 11.17
C GLU A 191 -29.78 -25.87 12.00
N ILE A 192 -28.67 -25.96 12.73
CA ILE A 192 -28.46 -26.98 13.75
C ILE A 192 -29.05 -26.43 15.05
N GLU A 193 -29.81 -27.23 15.81
CA GLU A 193 -30.47 -26.77 17.05
C GLU A 193 -29.44 -26.17 18.03
N GLY A 194 -29.33 -24.83 18.03
CA GLY A 194 -28.43 -24.06 18.92
C GLY A 194 -27.10 -23.64 18.30
N GLU A 195 -26.82 -23.95 17.04
CA GLU A 195 -25.60 -23.54 16.32
C GLU A 195 -26.00 -22.89 14.99
N GLU A 196 -25.55 -21.65 14.78
CA GLU A 196 -25.85 -20.87 13.58
C GLU A 196 -24.64 -20.88 12.65
N THR A 197 -24.63 -21.76 11.64
CA THR A 197 -23.54 -21.80 10.63
C THR A 197 -23.85 -20.90 9.43
N GLY A 198 -22.85 -20.72 8.56
CA GLY A 198 -22.98 -19.92 7.34
C GLY A 198 -22.72 -18.42 7.54
N ALA A 199 -23.41 -17.57 6.77
CA ALA A 199 -23.20 -16.11 6.79
C ALA A 199 -24.38 -15.38 7.47
N TRP A 200 -24.06 -14.46 8.37
CA TRP A 200 -25.05 -13.66 9.11
C TRP A 200 -24.68 -12.19 9.05
N VAL A 201 -25.68 -11.32 8.90
CA VAL A 201 -25.49 -9.87 8.79
C VAL A 201 -26.17 -9.18 9.95
N SER A 202 -25.40 -8.39 10.70
CA SER A 202 -25.90 -7.47 11.72
C SER A 202 -25.90 -6.05 11.14
N TYR A 203 -27.03 -5.36 11.19
CA TYR A 203 -27.17 -4.03 10.59
C TYR A 203 -28.21 -3.17 11.33
N PHE A 204 -28.19 -1.87 11.07
CA PHE A 204 -29.14 -0.90 11.65
C PHE A 204 -30.32 -0.67 10.69
N PRO A 205 -31.55 -1.15 10.98
CA PRO A 205 -32.69 -0.98 10.08
C PRO A 205 -33.14 0.47 9.90
N ASP A 206 -32.89 1.31 10.91
CA ASP A 206 -33.07 2.75 10.87
C ASP A 206 -31.77 3.43 11.33
N PRO A 207 -31.02 4.09 10.43
CA PRO A 207 -29.77 4.77 10.81
C PRO A 207 -30.00 5.94 11.77
N ALA A 208 -31.24 6.42 11.93
CA ALA A 208 -31.59 7.41 12.95
C ALA A 208 -31.75 6.81 14.37
N ASP A 209 -31.78 5.48 14.48
CA ASP A 209 -31.88 4.72 15.73
C ASP A 209 -30.83 3.60 15.78
N PRO A 210 -29.54 3.94 15.95
CA PRO A 210 -28.45 2.97 15.97
C PRO A 210 -28.48 2.04 17.19
N GLU A 211 -29.37 2.25 18.16
CA GLU A 211 -29.56 1.31 19.28
C GLU A 211 -30.32 0.03 18.86
N THR A 212 -31.00 0.07 17.72
CA THR A 212 -31.75 -1.07 17.19
C THR A 212 -30.93 -1.80 16.13
N THR A 213 -30.12 -2.78 16.53
CA THR A 213 -29.47 -3.73 15.60
C THR A 213 -30.43 -4.88 15.27
N LYS A 214 -30.42 -5.31 14.00
CA LYS A 214 -31.07 -6.54 13.56
C LYS A 214 -30.05 -7.48 12.95
N ARG A 215 -30.13 -8.75 13.36
CA ARG A 215 -29.30 -9.84 12.83
C ARG A 215 -30.16 -10.78 11.99
N VAL A 216 -29.69 -11.12 10.79
CA VAL A 216 -30.41 -11.97 9.83
C VAL A 216 -29.48 -12.92 9.09
N PRO A 217 -29.95 -14.11 8.71
CA PRO A 217 -29.17 -15.01 7.86
C PRO A 217 -29.01 -14.38 6.48
N ALA A 218 -27.83 -14.56 5.90
CA ALA A 218 -27.50 -14.06 4.58
C ALA A 218 -27.13 -15.20 3.64
N LYS A 219 -27.66 -15.12 2.42
CA LYS A 219 -27.37 -16.10 1.40
C LYS A 219 -26.01 -15.84 0.77
N LEU A 220 -25.15 -16.85 0.74
CA LEU A 220 -23.94 -16.85 -0.08
C LEU A 220 -24.29 -17.30 -1.52
N PRO A 221 -23.83 -16.58 -2.57
CA PRO A 221 -23.97 -17.00 -3.97
C PRO A 221 -23.25 -18.32 -4.26
N SER A 222 -22.17 -18.59 -3.53
CA SER A 222 -21.36 -19.79 -3.59
C SER A 222 -20.71 -20.04 -2.23
N GLU A 223 -20.54 -21.31 -1.87
CA GLU A 223 -19.78 -21.76 -0.70
C GLU A 223 -18.25 -21.72 -0.95
N THR A 224 -17.82 -21.26 -2.12
CA THR A 224 -16.40 -21.18 -2.48
C THR A 224 -16.09 -19.83 -3.11
N LEU A 225 -15.15 -19.09 -2.52
CA LEU A 225 -14.51 -17.95 -3.15
C LEU A 225 -13.27 -18.43 -3.88
N LYS A 226 -13.16 -18.05 -5.16
CA LYS A 226 -12.02 -18.42 -6.01
C LYS A 226 -11.31 -17.16 -6.45
N PHE A 227 -10.02 -17.08 -6.12
CA PHE A 227 -9.11 -16.04 -6.56
C PHE A 227 -8.18 -16.61 -7.63
N VAL A 228 -7.94 -15.83 -8.68
CA VAL A 228 -7.04 -16.19 -9.79
C VAL A 228 -6.01 -15.07 -9.93
N ARG A 229 -5.00 -15.11 -9.06
CA ARG A 229 -3.84 -14.23 -9.07
C ARG A 229 -2.60 -15.08 -8.83
N PRO A 230 -1.60 -15.05 -9.71
CA PRO A 230 -0.32 -15.70 -9.46
C PRO A 230 0.36 -15.13 -8.22
N PHE A 231 1.09 -15.97 -7.49
CA PHE A 231 1.99 -15.57 -6.41
C PHE A 231 3.09 -16.61 -6.24
N GLU A 232 4.15 -16.27 -5.52
CA GLU A 232 5.26 -17.18 -5.24
C GLU A 232 5.41 -17.36 -3.73
N VAL A 233 5.69 -18.58 -3.30
CA VAL A 233 6.12 -18.85 -1.92
C VAL A 233 7.60 -19.17 -1.97
N LEU A 234 8.41 -18.35 -1.30
CA LEU A 234 9.85 -18.52 -1.27
C LEU A 234 10.26 -19.67 -0.34
N PRO A 235 11.40 -20.33 -0.59
CA PRO A 235 11.93 -21.32 0.34
C PRO A 235 12.39 -20.64 1.63
N ALA A 236 12.19 -21.33 2.76
CA ALA A 236 12.77 -20.94 4.04
C ALA A 236 14.28 -20.74 3.91
N ALA A 237 14.80 -19.64 4.45
CA ALA A 237 16.23 -19.40 4.51
C ALA A 237 16.91 -20.49 5.35
N ASP A 238 18.08 -20.97 4.91
CA ASP A 238 18.93 -21.90 5.67
C ASP A 238 19.89 -21.11 6.58
N ASP A 239 19.37 -20.08 7.24
CA ASP A 239 20.14 -19.22 8.16
C ASP A 239 20.29 -19.85 9.56
N GLY A 240 19.53 -20.90 9.84
CA GLY A 240 19.53 -21.61 11.12
C GLY A 240 18.67 -20.94 12.20
N GLU A 241 17.96 -19.86 11.89
CA GLU A 241 17.00 -19.20 12.78
C GLU A 241 15.60 -19.82 12.65
N GLY A 242 15.35 -20.54 11.55
CA GLY A 242 14.22 -21.46 11.43
C GLY A 242 12.87 -20.79 11.20
N GLU A 243 12.87 -19.46 11.01
CA GLU A 243 11.75 -18.73 10.44
C GLU A 243 11.94 -18.77 8.93
N GLY A 244 11.05 -19.48 8.25
CA GLY A 244 11.11 -19.61 6.81
C GLY A 244 10.35 -18.48 6.14
N ALA A 245 10.91 -17.97 5.03
CA ALA A 245 10.32 -16.95 4.16
C ALA A 245 8.79 -17.01 4.14
N LYS A 246 8.19 -15.89 4.51
CA LYS A 246 6.77 -15.73 4.71
C LYS A 246 6.13 -15.19 3.44
N THR A 247 4.90 -15.57 3.20
CA THR A 247 4.08 -14.99 2.15
C THR A 247 2.74 -14.73 2.77
N ASP A 248 2.41 -13.45 2.92
CA ASP A 248 1.15 -12.99 3.46
C ASP A 248 0.21 -12.66 2.30
N ILE A 249 -1.00 -13.19 2.36
CA ILE A 249 -2.05 -12.92 1.39
C ILE A 249 -3.20 -12.26 2.12
N GLU A 250 -3.49 -11.02 1.76
CA GLU A 250 -4.59 -10.26 2.35
C GLU A 250 -5.86 -10.41 1.50
N LEU A 251 -6.95 -10.74 2.16
CA LEU A 251 -8.31 -10.74 1.62
C LEU A 251 -9.09 -9.61 2.28
N ASP A 252 -9.14 -8.45 1.62
CA ASP A 252 -9.90 -7.29 2.06
C ASP A 252 -11.34 -7.41 1.57
N PHE A 253 -12.26 -7.73 2.48
CA PHE A 253 -13.69 -7.80 2.20
C PHE A 253 -14.26 -6.39 2.24
N ASP A 254 -14.70 -5.84 1.11
CA ASP A 254 -15.45 -4.59 1.13
C ASP A 254 -16.89 -4.89 1.57
N LEU A 255 -17.20 -4.84 2.87
CA LEU A 255 -18.53 -5.18 3.38
C LEU A 255 -19.63 -4.30 2.80
N GLN A 256 -19.34 -3.02 2.53
CA GLN A 256 -20.29 -2.07 1.97
C GLN A 256 -20.77 -2.53 0.58
N LYS A 257 -19.86 -3.03 -0.25
CA LYS A 257 -20.19 -3.57 -1.58
C LYS A 257 -20.65 -5.03 -1.51
N SER A 258 -20.25 -5.76 -0.48
CA SER A 258 -20.54 -7.18 -0.34
C SER A 258 -21.97 -7.46 0.11
N VAL A 259 -22.58 -6.61 0.92
CA VAL A 259 -23.93 -6.86 1.46
C VAL A 259 -25.02 -6.27 0.56
N VAL A 260 -25.91 -7.13 0.04
CA VAL A 260 -27.03 -6.72 -0.81
C VAL A 260 -28.37 -7.10 -0.18
N PHE A 261 -29.16 -6.07 0.17
CA PHE A 261 -30.54 -6.24 0.61
C PHE A 261 -31.48 -6.42 -0.60
N THR A 262 -32.17 -7.56 -0.66
CA THR A 262 -33.17 -7.89 -1.68
C THR A 262 -34.58 -7.69 -1.12
N GLY A 263 -34.85 -6.50 -0.58
CA GLY A 263 -36.11 -6.12 0.06
C GLY A 263 -35.98 -4.81 0.84
N ALA A 264 -37.07 -4.37 1.47
CA ALA A 264 -37.00 -3.24 2.40
C ALA A 264 -36.26 -3.66 3.68
N THR A 265 -35.23 -2.89 4.07
CA THR A 265 -34.44 -3.11 5.29
C THR A 265 -35.30 -3.08 6.55
N GLN A 266 -36.37 -2.29 6.55
CA GLN A 266 -37.33 -2.19 7.67
C GLN A 266 -38.38 -3.33 7.70
N SER A 267 -38.30 -4.31 6.81
CA SER A 267 -39.21 -5.45 6.83
C SER A 267 -38.98 -6.34 8.06
N GLU A 268 -40.03 -7.03 8.51
CA GLU A 268 -39.91 -8.06 9.55
C GLU A 268 -38.96 -9.20 9.13
N ASP A 269 -38.86 -9.50 7.83
CA ASP A 269 -37.99 -10.55 7.27
C ASP A 269 -37.23 -10.06 6.02
N PRO A 270 -36.19 -9.22 6.18
CA PRO A 270 -35.37 -8.74 5.07
C PRO A 270 -34.59 -9.93 4.49
N LYS A 271 -34.40 -9.95 3.17
CA LYS A 271 -33.58 -10.95 2.50
C LYS A 271 -32.23 -10.36 2.18
N VAL A 272 -31.17 -10.95 2.70
CA VAL A 272 -29.80 -10.45 2.51
C VAL A 272 -28.98 -11.46 1.71
N ILE A 273 -28.16 -10.95 0.80
CA ILE A 273 -27.19 -11.74 0.03
C ILE A 273 -25.82 -11.13 0.30
N VAL A 274 -24.86 -11.94 0.72
CA VAL A 274 -23.45 -11.52 0.83
C VAL A 274 -22.75 -11.94 -0.45
N LYS A 275 -22.35 -10.99 -1.29
CA LYS A 275 -21.58 -11.19 -2.52
C LYS A 275 -20.17 -10.66 -2.28
N PRO A 276 -19.23 -11.47 -1.77
CA PRO A 276 -17.91 -10.96 -1.40
C PRO A 276 -17.26 -10.22 -2.55
N VAL A 277 -17.02 -8.93 -2.33
CA VAL A 277 -16.12 -8.10 -3.13
C VAL A 277 -14.83 -8.09 -2.34
N VAL A 278 -13.85 -8.84 -2.82
CA VAL A 278 -12.61 -9.06 -2.10
C VAL A 278 -11.45 -8.54 -2.93
N LYS A 279 -10.68 -7.61 -2.36
CA LYS A 279 -9.39 -7.20 -2.90
C LYS A 279 -8.32 -8.16 -2.37
N LEU A 280 -7.44 -8.60 -3.26
CA LEU A 280 -6.37 -9.55 -2.96
C LEU A 280 -5.05 -8.80 -3.00
N THR A 281 -4.34 -8.73 -1.88
CA THR A 281 -2.95 -8.23 -1.81
C THR A 281 -2.03 -9.42 -1.49
N VAL A 282 -0.85 -9.45 -2.09
CA VAL A 282 0.15 -10.48 -1.81
C VAL A 282 1.42 -9.77 -1.39
N THR A 283 1.89 -10.07 -0.19
CA THR A 283 3.12 -9.52 0.39
C THR A 283 4.05 -10.69 0.66
N MET A 284 5.26 -10.66 0.12
CA MET A 284 6.28 -11.65 0.46
C MET A 284 7.06 -11.09 1.65
N GLY A 285 6.93 -11.73 2.82
CA GLY A 285 7.73 -11.43 4.00
C GLY A 285 9.09 -12.13 3.91
N ASP A 286 10.11 -11.49 4.45
CA ASP A 286 11.43 -12.03 4.84
C ASP A 286 12.20 -12.89 3.83
N GLY A 287 11.89 -12.81 2.53
CA GLY A 287 13.02 -12.62 1.63
C GLY A 287 13.64 -11.30 2.08
N GLU A 288 14.80 -11.34 2.74
CA GLU A 288 15.62 -10.15 3.06
C GLU A 288 15.54 -9.26 1.83
N CYS A 289 14.71 -8.22 1.92
CA CYS A 289 14.53 -7.27 0.84
C CYS A 289 15.83 -6.50 0.91
N ASP A 290 16.82 -6.93 0.13
CA ASP A 290 18.13 -6.33 0.11
C ASP A 290 17.95 -4.88 -0.35
N THR A 291 17.93 -3.97 0.62
CA THR A 291 17.98 -2.54 0.37
C THR A 291 19.45 -2.18 0.23
N ASP A 292 19.80 -1.61 -0.91
CA ASP A 292 21.16 -1.24 -1.27
C ASP A 292 21.33 0.28 -1.45
N ALA A 293 20.23 1.02 -1.31
CA ALA A 293 20.20 2.47 -1.24
C ALA A 293 19.40 2.98 -0.03
N GLU A 294 19.69 4.22 0.32
CA GLU A 294 19.02 5.01 1.34
C GLU A 294 18.62 6.34 0.73
N LEU A 295 17.42 6.81 1.04
CA LEU A 295 16.87 8.10 0.66
C LEU A 295 16.29 8.77 1.90
N ILE A 296 16.59 10.05 2.08
CA ILE A 296 15.96 10.85 3.13
C ILE A 296 14.73 11.56 2.53
N LEU A 297 13.67 11.67 3.32
CA LEU A 297 12.49 12.46 3.03
C LEU A 297 12.40 13.60 4.05
N GLU A 298 12.26 14.83 3.60
CA GLU A 298 12.26 16.01 4.48
C GLU A 298 11.07 16.92 4.19
N ASN A 299 10.65 17.68 5.20
CA ASN A 299 9.68 18.74 5.00
C ASN A 299 10.34 19.93 4.30
N LYS A 300 9.65 20.51 3.30
CA LYS A 300 10.19 21.60 2.48
C LYS A 300 9.25 22.79 2.39
N ASP A 301 9.82 23.99 2.41
CA ASP A 301 9.06 25.24 2.22
C ASP A 301 8.90 25.55 0.72
N PRO A 302 7.69 25.39 0.15
CA PRO A 302 7.45 25.73 -1.25
C PRO A 302 7.64 27.22 -1.56
N ASP A 303 7.53 28.10 -0.54
CA ASP A 303 7.68 29.55 -0.69
C ASP A 303 9.16 30.00 -0.59
N SER A 304 10.04 29.12 -0.11
CA SER A 304 11.49 29.37 0.06
C SER A 304 12.36 28.50 -0.84
N ASP A 305 11.98 28.38 -2.12
CA ASP A 305 12.74 27.63 -3.14
C ASP A 305 12.97 26.16 -2.74
N TRP A 306 11.98 25.55 -2.07
CA TRP A 306 12.04 24.16 -1.61
C TRP A 306 13.17 23.89 -0.61
N ALA A 307 13.61 24.91 0.11
CA ALA A 307 14.53 24.74 1.23
C ALA A 307 13.92 23.81 2.29
N ILE A 308 14.78 23.00 2.92
CA ILE A 308 14.43 22.18 4.07
C ILE A 308 13.88 23.10 5.16
N ILE A 309 12.74 22.76 5.74
CA ILE A 309 12.24 23.46 6.93
C ILE A 309 12.95 22.87 8.14
N ASP A 310 14.10 23.42 8.50
CA ASP A 310 14.65 23.24 9.84
C ASP A 310 13.90 24.19 10.81
N GLU A 311 13.70 23.76 12.06
CA GLU A 311 12.94 24.55 13.05
C GLU A 311 13.61 25.92 13.35
N ASP A 312 14.89 26.06 12.99
CA ASP A 312 15.74 27.19 13.35
C ASP A 312 16.05 28.18 12.20
N GLY A 313 15.74 27.86 10.94
CA GLY A 313 16.06 28.70 9.79
C GLY A 313 17.56 28.97 9.61
N ASP A 314 18.41 28.12 10.18
CA ASP A 314 19.87 28.26 10.22
C ASP A 314 20.45 26.92 9.76
N GLU A 315 21.12 26.92 8.59
CA GLU A 315 21.74 25.74 7.96
C GLU A 315 22.71 25.02 8.93
N VAL A 316 22.22 24.15 9.81
CA VAL A 316 23.05 23.42 10.77
C VAL A 316 22.53 22.01 10.95
N TYR A 317 23.00 21.12 10.07
CA TYR A 317 23.05 19.69 10.34
C TYR A 317 23.65 19.42 11.74
N GLY A 318 22.83 18.95 12.69
CA GLY A 318 23.32 18.13 13.82
C GLY A 318 23.15 18.65 15.25
N ASN A 319 22.10 19.39 15.59
CA ASN A 319 21.70 19.50 17.01
C ASN A 319 20.79 18.33 17.40
N GLU A 320 21.29 17.42 18.24
CA GLU A 320 20.56 16.26 18.80
C GLU A 320 19.34 16.64 19.68
N ASP A 321 19.03 17.94 19.84
CA ASP A 321 17.97 18.47 20.70
C ASP A 321 16.76 19.04 19.91
N GLU A 322 16.81 19.07 18.58
CA GLU A 322 15.74 19.59 17.71
C GLU A 322 14.85 18.44 17.18
N GLN A 323 13.53 18.65 17.17
CA GLN A 323 12.53 17.66 16.75
C GLN A 323 12.30 17.76 15.24
N ASP A 324 13.34 17.44 14.46
CA ASP A 324 13.23 17.48 13.01
C ASP A 324 12.18 16.48 12.52
N VAL A 325 11.36 16.91 11.56
CA VAL A 325 10.43 16.01 10.88
C VAL A 325 11.08 15.48 9.60
N TYR A 326 11.34 14.19 9.56
CA TYR A 326 11.97 13.54 8.44
C TYR A 326 11.53 12.07 8.32
N GLY A 327 11.88 11.46 7.20
CA GLY A 327 11.76 10.03 6.98
C GLY A 327 13.04 9.46 6.37
N VAL A 328 13.29 8.19 6.59
CA VAL A 328 14.38 7.43 6.00
C VAL A 328 13.77 6.26 5.24
N LEU A 329 14.07 6.19 3.94
CA LEU A 329 13.66 5.10 3.05
C LEU A 329 14.89 4.31 2.65
N HIS A 330 15.00 3.09 3.14
CA HIS A 330 15.88 2.09 2.56
C HIS A 330 15.15 1.41 1.41
N TYR A 331 15.79 1.26 0.24
CA TYR A 331 15.16 0.65 -0.92
C TYR A 331 16.15 -0.11 -1.80
N SER A 332 15.62 -1.00 -2.66
CA SER A 332 16.39 -1.72 -3.69
C SER A 332 16.55 -0.85 -4.94
N THR A 333 17.74 -0.77 -5.53
CA THR A 333 18.01 0.01 -6.75
C THR A 333 17.82 -0.75 -8.06
N GLU A 334 17.61 -2.05 -8.02
CA GLU A 334 17.41 -2.89 -9.21
C GLU A 334 16.41 -4.03 -8.95
N GLY A 335 15.78 -4.51 -10.02
CA GLY A 335 14.96 -5.73 -10.02
C GLY A 335 13.50 -5.52 -10.42
N GLU A 336 12.73 -6.60 -10.46
CA GLU A 336 11.29 -6.55 -10.84
C GLU A 336 10.40 -6.01 -9.71
N VAL A 337 10.91 -5.92 -8.48
CA VAL A 337 10.15 -5.57 -7.29
C VAL A 337 10.91 -4.48 -6.52
N PHE A 338 10.22 -3.37 -6.26
CA PHE A 338 10.73 -2.30 -5.42
C PHE A 338 10.54 -2.68 -3.96
N CYS A 339 11.63 -3.10 -3.32
CA CYS A 339 11.71 -3.33 -1.89
C CYS A 339 11.84 -2.00 -1.15
N TYR A 340 11.16 -1.87 -0.02
CA TYR A 340 11.28 -0.69 0.82
C TYR A 340 11.18 -1.01 2.32
N ASP A 341 11.93 -0.25 3.11
CA ASP A 341 11.82 -0.11 4.56
C ASP A 341 11.86 1.38 4.86
N PHE A 342 10.72 1.93 5.29
CA PHE A 342 10.54 3.35 5.56
C PHE A 342 10.25 3.59 7.03
N GLN A 343 10.98 4.55 7.61
CA GLN A 343 10.77 5.04 8.96
C GLN A 343 10.51 6.55 8.92
N GLY A 344 9.38 7.00 9.46
CA GLY A 344 9.03 8.41 9.61
C GLY A 344 9.10 8.86 11.06
N PHE A 345 9.57 10.08 11.31
CA PHE A 345 9.80 10.63 12.64
C PHE A 345 9.10 11.99 12.82
N ASN A 346 8.55 12.22 14.02
CA ASN A 346 7.85 13.45 14.43
C ASN A 346 6.71 13.88 13.48
N LEU A 347 6.05 12.92 12.83
CA LEU A 347 4.99 13.17 11.85
C LEU A 347 3.76 13.88 12.43
N ASP A 348 3.53 13.76 13.73
CA ASP A 348 2.46 14.46 14.45
C ASP A 348 2.64 15.99 14.45
N LEU A 349 3.84 16.49 14.17
CA LEU A 349 4.09 17.91 14.00
C LEU A 349 3.61 18.44 12.64
N LEU A 350 3.55 17.60 11.61
CA LEU A 350 3.10 17.99 10.25
C LEU A 350 1.58 17.95 10.09
N ASP A 351 0.94 17.02 10.79
CA ASP A 351 -0.51 16.85 10.77
C ASP A 351 -1.08 16.63 12.18
N PRO A 352 -1.02 17.66 13.05
CA PRO A 352 -1.41 17.54 14.46
C PRO A 352 -2.92 17.30 14.66
N ASP A 353 -3.73 17.61 13.65
CA ASP A 353 -5.17 17.42 13.66
C ASP A 353 -5.61 16.20 12.81
N GLY A 354 -4.65 15.50 12.19
CA GLY A 354 -4.88 14.32 11.36
C GLY A 354 -5.27 13.07 12.14
N ASP A 355 -5.69 12.04 11.41
CA ASP A 355 -5.96 10.71 11.98
C ASP A 355 -4.67 9.91 12.24
N GLY A 356 -3.52 10.45 11.84
CA GLY A 356 -2.21 9.81 11.93
C GLY A 356 -1.95 8.80 10.83
N ASN A 357 -2.82 8.67 9.83
CA ASN A 357 -2.64 7.74 8.71
C ASN A 357 -1.83 8.43 7.60
N TRP A 358 -0.82 7.74 7.09
CA TRP A 358 0.11 8.26 6.09
C TRP A 358 0.18 7.33 4.89
N SER A 359 0.44 7.92 3.72
CA SER A 359 0.61 7.24 2.44
C SER A 359 1.99 7.57 1.89
N LEU A 360 2.82 6.54 1.71
CA LEU A 360 4.04 6.60 0.93
C LEU A 360 3.67 6.43 -0.53
N ILE A 361 3.92 7.44 -1.34
CA ILE A 361 3.51 7.48 -2.73
C ILE A 361 4.72 7.70 -3.64
N TYR A 362 4.66 7.09 -4.81
CA TYR A 362 5.42 7.57 -5.95
C TYR A 362 4.60 8.65 -6.68
N TYR A 363 5.23 9.73 -7.11
CA TYR A 363 4.61 10.80 -7.89
C TYR A 363 5.25 10.88 -9.28
N ALA A 364 4.46 10.66 -10.33
CA ALA A 364 4.94 10.83 -11.71
C ALA A 364 4.85 12.31 -12.12
N ASP A 365 5.99 12.95 -12.34
CA ASP A 365 6.04 14.29 -12.92
C ASP A 365 5.89 14.19 -14.45
N PHE A 366 4.79 14.72 -15.01
CA PHE A 366 4.51 14.60 -16.44
C PHE A 366 4.96 15.86 -17.20
N TYR A 367 5.89 15.67 -18.13
CA TYR A 367 6.65 16.75 -18.81
C TYR A 367 5.93 17.43 -19.99
N GLU A 368 4.85 16.86 -20.55
CA GLU A 368 4.52 17.14 -21.96
C GLU A 368 4.00 18.55 -22.31
N ASP A 369 3.41 19.31 -21.37
CA ASP A 369 2.68 20.53 -21.75
C ASP A 369 3.40 21.86 -21.43
N ASP A 370 4.21 21.95 -20.37
CA ASP A 370 5.02 23.14 -20.06
C ASP A 370 6.13 22.86 -19.02
N PRO A 371 7.41 22.79 -19.41
CA PRO A 371 8.52 22.55 -18.49
C PRO A 371 8.74 23.69 -17.47
N GLN A 372 8.13 24.86 -17.66
CA GLN A 372 8.12 25.91 -16.63
C GLN A 372 6.96 25.78 -15.65
N ASP A 373 5.91 25.04 -15.99
CA ASP A 373 4.72 24.93 -15.14
C ASP A 373 4.93 24.01 -13.93
N ARG A 374 5.98 23.18 -13.96
CA ARG A 374 6.46 22.41 -12.80
C ARG A 374 6.83 23.27 -11.59
N TYR A 375 6.94 24.60 -11.72
CA TYR A 375 7.22 25.49 -10.59
C TYR A 375 6.02 26.35 -10.17
N THR A 376 4.98 26.42 -11.00
CA THR A 376 3.84 27.33 -10.78
C THR A 376 2.51 26.61 -10.59
N THR A 377 2.39 25.38 -11.09
CA THR A 377 1.18 24.54 -10.99
C THR A 377 1.53 23.13 -10.49
N TRP A 378 2.58 22.99 -9.67
CA TRP A 378 2.71 21.82 -8.80
C TRP A 378 1.48 21.75 -7.90
N GLY A 379 0.62 20.79 -8.19
CA GLY A 379 -0.70 20.70 -7.60
C GLY A 379 -1.21 19.29 -7.45
N GLY A 380 -0.33 18.29 -7.42
CA GLY A 380 -0.73 16.90 -7.19
C GLY A 380 -1.62 16.30 -8.29
N ASN A 381 -1.71 16.96 -9.45
CA ASN A 381 -2.68 16.65 -10.49
C ASN A 381 -2.27 15.48 -11.39
N TYR A 382 -1.02 15.02 -11.27
CA TYR A 382 -0.51 13.89 -12.03
C TYR A 382 -0.71 12.58 -11.27
N PRO A 383 -0.92 11.48 -12.02
CA PRO A 383 -1.11 10.17 -11.40
C PRO A 383 0.17 9.77 -10.66
N GLY A 384 0.06 9.59 -9.36
CA GLY A 384 1.05 8.88 -8.56
C GLY A 384 0.74 7.38 -8.46
N ALA A 385 1.41 6.71 -7.56
CA ALA A 385 1.15 5.33 -7.19
C ALA A 385 1.26 5.21 -5.68
N LEU A 386 0.35 4.46 -5.05
CA LEU A 386 0.48 4.13 -3.64
C LEU A 386 1.51 3.02 -3.51
N ILE A 387 2.60 3.27 -2.80
CA ILE A 387 3.59 2.26 -2.43
C ILE A 387 3.09 1.55 -1.16
N ALA A 388 2.81 2.34 -0.12
CA ALA A 388 2.42 1.83 1.19
C ALA A 388 1.57 2.84 1.96
N SER A 389 0.85 2.37 2.97
CA SER A 389 0.17 3.26 3.92
C SER A 389 0.16 2.66 5.32
N GLY A 390 0.14 3.49 6.36
CA GLY A 390 0.11 3.03 7.74
C GLY A 390 -0.18 4.13 8.74
N LEU A 391 -0.51 3.71 9.96
CA LEU A 391 -0.82 4.60 11.07
C LEU A 391 0.44 4.94 11.86
N ALA A 392 0.78 6.22 11.94
CA ALA A 392 1.82 6.72 12.82
C ALA A 392 1.35 6.67 14.28
N SER A 393 2.23 6.22 15.17
CA SER A 393 2.01 6.20 16.62
C SER A 393 2.99 7.13 17.29
N ASP A 394 2.48 8.15 18.00
CA ASP A 394 3.31 9.18 18.67
C ASP A 394 4.35 9.81 17.72
N GLY A 395 3.92 10.13 16.49
CA GLY A 395 4.77 10.74 15.46
C GLY A 395 5.73 9.77 14.75
N TYR A 396 5.79 8.50 15.15
CA TYR A 396 6.62 7.48 14.52
C TYR A 396 5.81 6.60 13.57
N LEU A 397 6.33 6.38 12.37
CA LEU A 397 5.73 5.51 11.35
C LEU A 397 6.79 4.50 10.86
N GLU A 398 6.37 3.26 10.66
CA GLU A 398 7.20 2.20 10.08
C GLU A 398 6.39 1.51 8.98
N LEU A 399 6.95 1.48 7.76
CA LEU A 399 6.36 0.83 6.61
C LEU A 399 7.43 -0.06 5.97
N GLU A 400 7.21 -1.36 6.01
CA GLU A 400 8.06 -2.33 5.33
C GLU A 400 7.25 -3.04 4.24
N GLY A 401 7.92 -3.43 3.17
CA GLY A 401 7.29 -4.24 2.15
C GLY A 401 8.02 -4.25 0.83
N SER A 402 7.29 -4.71 -0.17
CA SER A 402 7.77 -4.75 -1.53
C SER A 402 6.57 -4.59 -2.47
N ILE A 403 6.77 -3.88 -3.58
CA ILE A 403 5.73 -3.65 -4.59
C ILE A 403 6.32 -3.91 -5.97
N ASN A 404 5.59 -4.63 -6.81
CA ASN A 404 6.00 -4.76 -8.21
C ASN A 404 5.52 -3.51 -8.95
N LEU A 405 6.39 -2.51 -9.10
CA LEU A 405 6.02 -1.23 -9.71
C LEU A 405 5.46 -1.42 -11.12
N ARG A 406 5.83 -2.48 -11.82
CA ARG A 406 5.25 -2.80 -13.13
C ARG A 406 3.87 -3.42 -13.00
N GLU A 407 3.73 -4.61 -12.42
CA GLU A 407 2.46 -5.35 -12.41
C GLU A 407 1.38 -4.66 -11.57
N ASP A 408 1.77 -4.06 -10.43
CA ASP A 408 0.83 -3.43 -9.53
C ASP A 408 0.41 -2.03 -10.01
N LEU A 409 1.22 -1.36 -10.83
CA LEU A 409 0.93 -0.02 -11.38
C LEU A 409 0.58 0.00 -12.88
N GLU A 410 0.79 -1.10 -13.62
CA GLU A 410 0.32 -1.24 -15.01
C GLU A 410 -1.20 -1.03 -15.11
N ALA A 411 -1.95 -1.41 -14.07
CA ALA A 411 -3.39 -1.17 -14.00
C ALA A 411 -3.75 0.33 -13.97
N SER A 412 -2.87 1.19 -13.44
CA SER A 412 -3.01 2.65 -13.49
C SER A 412 -2.37 3.27 -14.73
N GLY A 413 -1.62 2.49 -15.51
CA GLY A 413 -0.87 2.96 -16.68
C GLY A 413 0.33 3.82 -16.31
N VAL A 414 0.82 3.67 -15.07
CA VAL A 414 1.96 4.39 -14.51
C VAL A 414 3.17 3.46 -14.58
N ASP A 415 4.16 3.83 -15.39
CA ASP A 415 5.38 3.05 -15.64
C ASP A 415 6.55 3.74 -14.91
N LEU A 416 7.20 3.05 -13.97
CA LEU A 416 8.12 3.66 -13.01
C LEU A 416 9.48 2.96 -12.92
N PRO A 417 10.58 3.71 -12.82
CA PRO A 417 10.86 5.02 -13.43
C PRO A 417 11.38 4.83 -14.86
N TRP A 418 10.71 5.39 -15.87
CA TRP A 418 11.14 5.21 -17.25
C TRP A 418 12.30 6.16 -17.61
N PRO A 419 13.39 5.71 -18.25
CA PRO A 419 14.53 6.57 -18.61
C PRO A 419 14.33 7.64 -19.70
N PRO A 420 13.11 8.03 -20.12
CA PRO A 420 12.85 9.36 -20.63
C PRO A 420 11.77 10.08 -19.81
N ASP A 421 11.62 9.79 -18.52
CA ASP A 421 11.12 10.77 -17.56
C ASP A 421 12.03 12.00 -17.75
N GLY A 422 11.49 13.12 -18.23
CA GLY A 422 12.22 14.30 -18.72
C GLY A 422 13.16 15.01 -17.73
N ASN A 423 13.45 14.36 -16.61
CA ASN A 423 14.28 14.80 -15.50
C ASN A 423 15.73 14.28 -15.66
N ILE A 424 15.96 13.22 -16.46
CA ILE A 424 17.30 12.62 -16.68
C ILE A 424 18.11 13.30 -17.78
N GLU A 425 17.48 13.75 -18.88
CA GLU A 425 18.22 14.08 -20.10
C GLU A 425 18.96 15.43 -20.08
N ASP A 426 18.58 16.36 -19.19
CA ASP A 426 19.11 17.74 -19.21
C ASP A 426 20.15 18.06 -18.12
N TYR A 427 20.47 17.12 -17.22
CA TYR A 427 21.37 17.41 -16.10
C TYR A 427 22.66 16.58 -16.15
N ALA A 428 23.78 17.30 -16.13
CA ALA A 428 25.11 16.73 -16.02
C ALA A 428 25.36 16.33 -14.55
N TYR A 429 25.24 15.04 -14.25
CA TYR A 429 25.53 14.45 -12.94
C TYR A 429 27.04 14.43 -12.59
N ASP A 430 27.87 15.25 -13.24
CA ASP A 430 29.32 15.30 -13.06
C ASP A 430 29.79 16.37 -12.05
N GLY A 431 28.85 17.07 -11.40
CA GLY A 431 29.09 18.01 -10.29
C GLY A 431 29.26 17.34 -8.91
N GLU A 432 29.68 18.11 -7.90
CA GLU A 432 29.49 17.69 -6.50
C GLU A 432 27.98 17.48 -6.24
N PRO A 433 27.58 16.56 -5.34
CA PRO A 433 26.18 16.46 -4.91
C PRO A 433 25.78 17.83 -4.36
N ASP A 434 25.10 18.62 -5.18
CA ASP A 434 24.67 19.94 -4.78
C ASP A 434 23.26 19.83 -4.23
N ASN A 435 23.07 20.51 -3.12
CA ASN A 435 21.79 20.67 -2.46
C ASN A 435 20.77 21.24 -3.46
N TYR A 436 19.96 20.36 -4.03
CA TYR A 436 18.65 20.68 -4.61
C TYR A 436 18.58 21.49 -5.91
N ALA A 437 19.68 21.92 -6.54
CA ALA A 437 19.58 22.51 -7.88
C ALA A 437 19.30 21.45 -8.97
N HIS A 438 19.44 20.17 -8.63
CA HIS A 438 19.35 19.05 -9.56
C HIS A 438 18.18 18.10 -9.29
N ALA A 439 17.63 18.06 -8.07
CA ALA A 439 16.49 17.22 -7.70
C ALA A 439 15.14 17.92 -7.94
N HIS A 440 14.95 18.49 -9.13
CA HIS A 440 13.64 18.99 -9.53
C HIS A 440 12.75 17.80 -9.91
N GLY A 441 11.59 17.66 -9.25
CA GLY A 441 10.66 16.56 -9.52
C GLY A 441 10.78 15.42 -8.52
N ALA A 442 10.70 15.72 -7.22
CA ALA A 442 10.60 14.72 -6.15
C ALA A 442 9.61 13.62 -6.55
N LYS A 443 10.05 12.36 -6.55
CA LYS A 443 9.26 11.20 -7.00
C LYS A 443 8.75 10.35 -5.86
N ILE A 444 9.37 10.34 -4.69
CA ILE A 444 8.85 9.66 -3.49
C ILE A 444 8.43 10.66 -2.44
N TRP A 445 7.14 10.66 -2.10
CA TRP A 445 6.57 11.54 -1.07
C TRP A 445 5.90 10.73 0.03
N LEU A 446 5.92 11.28 1.24
CA LEU A 446 5.04 10.85 2.31
C LEU A 446 3.99 11.94 2.52
N VAL A 447 2.71 11.58 2.38
CA VAL A 447 1.58 12.50 2.54
C VAL A 447 0.57 11.93 3.54
N PRO A 448 -0.16 12.74 4.32
CA PRO A 448 -1.24 12.20 5.14
C PRO A 448 -2.29 11.61 4.21
N SER A 449 -2.83 10.44 4.58
CA SER A 449 -3.64 9.61 3.68
C SER A 449 -4.92 10.30 3.21
N ASP A 450 -5.47 11.23 3.98
CA ASP A 450 -6.64 12.03 3.58
C ASP A 450 -6.34 13.00 2.41
N TYR A 451 -5.07 13.31 2.15
CA TYR A 451 -4.61 14.11 1.02
C TYR A 451 -4.34 13.28 -0.23
N TYR A 452 -4.49 11.96 -0.19
CA TYR A 452 -4.24 11.09 -1.33
C TYR A 452 -5.47 10.25 -1.69
N ASN A 453 -5.89 10.31 -2.94
CA ASN A 453 -6.97 9.48 -3.45
C ASN A 453 -6.40 8.28 -4.23
N PRO A 454 -6.46 7.05 -3.67
CA PRO A 454 -5.94 5.86 -4.32
C PRO A 454 -6.78 5.40 -5.53
N GLU A 455 -8.02 5.88 -5.69
CA GLU A 455 -8.84 5.56 -6.86
C GLU A 455 -8.45 6.42 -8.08
N THR A 456 -8.08 7.67 -7.85
CA THR A 456 -7.64 8.57 -8.94
C THR A 456 -6.14 8.70 -9.04
N PHE A 457 -5.40 8.10 -8.10
CA PHE A 457 -3.96 8.19 -7.97
C PHE A 457 -3.46 9.63 -7.84
N LYS A 458 -4.15 10.48 -7.07
CA LYS A 458 -3.83 11.92 -7.02
C LYS A 458 -3.78 12.44 -5.60
N VAL A 459 -2.91 13.40 -5.38
CA VAL A 459 -2.99 14.24 -4.19
C VAL A 459 -4.20 15.17 -4.37
N THR A 460 -5.17 15.08 -3.47
CA THR A 460 -6.48 15.75 -3.57
C THR A 460 -6.42 17.22 -3.21
N ASP A 461 -5.58 17.56 -2.23
CA ASP A 461 -5.34 18.93 -1.79
C ASP A 461 -3.83 19.14 -1.62
N TRP A 462 -3.30 20.15 -2.31
CA TRP A 462 -1.87 20.46 -2.29
C TRP A 462 -1.50 21.22 -1.01
N MET A 463 -0.90 20.52 -0.04
CA MET A 463 -0.43 21.06 1.24
C MET A 463 1.02 20.68 1.53
N PRO A 464 1.99 21.20 0.76
CA PRO A 464 3.40 20.80 0.85
C PRO A 464 4.03 20.97 2.24
N ALA A 465 3.57 21.96 3.02
CA ALA A 465 4.03 22.15 4.40
C ALA A 465 3.66 20.98 5.34
N SER A 466 2.77 20.07 4.93
CA SER A 466 2.37 18.88 5.68
C SER A 466 2.90 17.58 5.06
N PHE A 467 3.77 17.65 4.05
CA PHE A 467 4.31 16.49 3.35
C PHE A 467 5.81 16.33 3.63
N LEU A 468 6.34 15.12 3.39
CA LEU A 468 7.77 14.90 3.26
C LEU A 468 8.11 14.57 1.80
N PHE A 469 9.21 15.12 1.31
CA PHE A 469 9.68 14.98 -0.06
C PHE A 469 11.08 14.39 -0.09
N GLU A 470 11.35 13.51 -1.05
CA GLU A 470 12.70 12.98 -1.27
C GLU A 470 13.77 14.09 -1.37
N THR A 471 14.93 13.85 -0.77
CA THR A 471 16.10 14.72 -0.89
C THR A 471 16.82 14.54 -2.22
N ASP A 472 16.82 13.32 -2.72
CA ASP A 472 17.55 12.86 -3.89
C ASP A 472 16.63 12.09 -4.84
N LEU A 473 16.99 12.07 -6.13
CA LEU A 473 16.26 11.29 -7.11
C LEU A 473 16.51 9.80 -6.87
N ILE A 474 15.45 9.02 -6.73
CA ILE A 474 15.59 7.56 -6.70
C ILE A 474 16.09 7.02 -8.05
N THR A 475 17.05 6.10 -8.00
CA THR A 475 17.44 5.29 -9.15
C THR A 475 16.93 3.88 -8.93
N PHE A 476 15.96 3.46 -9.76
CA PHE A 476 15.46 2.09 -9.79
C PHE A 476 15.54 1.59 -11.22
N ASP A 477 16.35 0.54 -11.47
CA ASP A 477 16.41 -0.16 -12.74
C ASP A 477 15.44 -1.35 -12.69
N ASP A 478 14.27 -1.19 -13.31
CA ASP A 478 13.28 -2.26 -13.47
C ASP A 478 13.69 -3.28 -14.57
N THR A 479 14.87 -3.09 -15.19
CA THR A 479 15.57 -3.97 -16.14
C THR A 479 14.86 -4.31 -17.44
N ASP A 480 13.78 -3.62 -17.80
CA ASP A 480 13.05 -3.87 -19.04
C ASP A 480 13.55 -3.05 -20.25
N ASN A 481 14.82 -2.64 -20.22
CA ASN A 481 15.55 -1.97 -21.30
C ASN A 481 15.73 -2.81 -22.60
N GLU A 482 14.85 -3.78 -22.87
CA GLU A 482 14.66 -4.38 -24.18
C GLU A 482 13.54 -3.65 -24.94
N SER A 483 13.88 -2.46 -25.43
CA SER A 483 13.39 -2.07 -26.74
C SER A 483 13.90 -3.09 -27.77
N GLU A 484 13.25 -4.25 -27.89
CA GLU A 484 13.26 -4.93 -29.17
C GLU A 484 12.66 -3.93 -30.16
N PRO A 485 13.43 -3.46 -31.16
CA PRO A 485 12.90 -2.54 -32.14
C PRO A 485 11.71 -3.22 -32.80
N LEU A 486 10.54 -2.59 -32.73
CA LEU A 486 9.36 -3.01 -33.48
C LEU A 486 9.76 -3.15 -34.97
N GLU A 487 9.95 -4.40 -35.45
CA GLU A 487 10.21 -4.70 -36.86
C GLU A 487 8.99 -4.46 -37.76
#